data_AF-A0A1D3RPS9-F1
#
_entry.id   AF-A0A1D3RPS9-F1
#
_cell.length_a   1.000
_cell.length_b   1.000
_cell.length_c   1.000
_cell.angle_alpha   90.00
_cell.angle_beta   90.00
_cell.angle_gamma   90.00
#
_symmetry.space_group_name_H-M   'P 1'
#
loop_
_entity.id
_entity.type
_entity.pdbx_description
1 polymer ?
#
loop_
_entity_poly.entity_id
_entity_poly.type
_entity_poly.pdbx_seq_one_letter_code
_entity_poly.pdbx_strand_id
1 'polypeptide(L)' 'MSLHNYNAILIDTSIFDGNGLRLETGLLGKLRQFKKTKIDLLLPDVIKNEIQSHLEKKLGFQATLLKKQ' A
#
# COMPACT_ATOMS: atom_id res chain seq x y z
N MET A 1 -8.39 24.24 21.44
CA MET A 1 -8.22 23.30 20.30
C MET A 1 -7.09 22.35 20.64
N SER A 2 -7.35 21.05 20.74
CA SER A 2 -6.29 20.06 20.96
C SER A 2 -5.45 19.93 19.69
N LEU A 3 -4.18 20.35 19.74
CA LEU A 3 -3.20 20.07 18.69
C LEU A 3 -2.83 18.60 18.79
N HIS A 4 -3.50 17.74 18.02
CA HIS A 4 -3.06 16.37 17.87
C HIS A 4 -1.77 16.36 17.05
N ASN A 5 -0.65 16.20 17.74
CA ASN A 5 0.65 15.97 17.12
C ASN A 5 0.71 14.51 16.69
N TYR A 6 0.44 14.25 15.42
CA TYR A 6 0.65 12.93 14.84
C TYR A 6 2.06 12.81 14.29
N ASN A 7 2.77 11.79 14.71
CA ASN A 7 4.18 11.56 14.36
C ASN A 7 4.33 10.48 13.29
N ALA A 8 3.28 9.68 13.06
CA ALA A 8 3.34 8.53 12.17
C ALA A 8 2.04 8.36 11.38
N ILE A 9 2.19 7.80 10.19
CA ILE A 9 1.10 7.36 9.32
C ILE A 9 1.26 5.86 9.12
N LEU A 10 0.18 5.12 9.34
CA LEU A 10 0.05 3.72 8.94
C LEU A 10 -1.09 3.62 7.93
N ILE A 11 -0.90 2.76 6.93
CA ILE A 11 -1.88 2.57 5.87
C ILE A 11 -2.38 1.14 5.95
N ASP A 12 -3.70 1.02 6.00
CA ASP A 12 -4.39 -0.25 5.97
C ASP A 12 -4.28 -0.91 4.58
N THR A 13 -4.24 -2.24 4.55
CA THR A 13 -4.09 -3.06 3.32
C THR A 13 -5.22 -2.82 2.32
N SER A 14 -6.43 -2.52 2.80
CA SER A 14 -7.58 -2.17 1.95
C SER A 14 -7.32 -0.96 1.06
N ILE A 15 -6.51 0.01 1.50
CA ILE A 15 -6.13 1.18 0.69
C ILE A 15 -5.21 0.78 -0.45
N PHE A 16 -4.32 -0.19 -0.24
CA PHE A 16 -3.45 -0.72 -1.30
C PHE A 16 -4.27 -1.46 -2.35
N ASP A 17 -5.23 -2.29 -1.92
CA ASP A 17 -6.13 -3.04 -2.80
C ASP A 17 -7.04 -2.12 -3.60
N GLY A 18 -7.68 -1.15 -2.94
CA GLY A 18 -8.56 -0.17 -3.56
C GLY A 18 -7.85 0.71 -4.60
N ASN A 19 -6.53 0.86 -4.49
CA ASN A 19 -5.69 1.56 -5.49
C ASN A 19 -5.01 0.60 -6.48
N GLY A 20 -5.44 -0.66 -6.53
CA GLY A 20 -4.98 -1.64 -7.50
C GLY A 20 -3.55 -2.11 -7.31
N LEU A 21 -3.00 -1.98 -6.10
CA LEU A 21 -1.61 -2.32 -5.73
C LEU A 21 -0.56 -1.52 -6.52
N ARG A 22 -0.91 -0.31 -6.96
CA ARG A 22 0.00 0.60 -7.70
C ARG A 22 0.92 1.35 -6.73
N LEU A 23 1.96 0.67 -6.25
CA LEU A 23 2.84 1.19 -5.18
C LEU A 23 3.60 2.49 -5.55
N GLU A 24 3.92 2.68 -6.83
CA GLU A 24 4.77 3.79 -7.28
C GLU A 24 4.00 4.97 -7.89
N THR A 25 2.69 4.84 -8.08
CA THR A 25 1.86 5.85 -8.74
C THR A 25 0.57 6.11 -7.95
N GLY A 26 -0.23 7.09 -8.38
CA GLY A 26 -1.53 7.38 -7.73
C GLY A 26 -1.39 7.81 -6.27
N LEU A 27 -2.32 7.35 -5.41
CA LEU A 27 -2.36 7.71 -3.99
C LEU A 27 -1.09 7.29 -3.23
N LEU A 28 -0.61 6.06 -3.48
CA LEU A 28 0.58 5.53 -2.79
C LEU A 28 1.85 6.29 -3.22
N GLY A 29 1.96 6.67 -4.49
CA GLY A 29 3.04 7.53 -4.96
C GLY A 29 3.08 8.91 -4.30
N LYS A 30 1.92 9.46 -3.88
CA LYS A 30 1.85 10.74 -3.14
C LYS A 30 2.43 10.63 -1.73
N LEU A 31 2.45 9.45 -1.11
CA LEU A 31 3.03 9.24 0.22
C LEU A 31 4.52 9.59 0.26
N ARG A 32 5.20 9.57 -0.88
CA ARG A 32 6.59 10.03 -1.01
C ARG A 32 6.80 11.47 -0.54
N GLN A 33 5.75 12.30 -0.53
CA GLN A 33 5.83 13.67 0.00
C GLN A 33 6.22 13.70 1.48
N PHE A 34 5.84 12.68 2.25
CA PHE A 34 6.16 12.57 3.68
C PHE A 34 7.63 12.22 3.94
N LYS A 35 8.40 11.78 2.92
CA LYS A 35 9.85 11.55 3.05
C LYS A 35 10.62 12.81 3.44
N LYS A 36 10.07 14.00 3.16
CA LYS A 36 10.67 15.30 3.50
C LYS A 36 10.11 15.91 4.80
N THR A 37 9.20 15.21 5.49
CA THR A 37 8.57 15.70 6.72
C THR A 37 9.09 14.93 7.93
N LYS A 38 8.70 15.36 9.14
CA LYS A 38 8.99 14.65 10.40
C LYS A 38 8.01 13.51 10.70
N ILE A 39 7.20 13.11 9.71
CA ILE A 39 6.17 12.09 9.89
C ILE A 39 6.72 10.77 9.38
N ASP A 40 6.72 9.77 10.25
CA ASP A 40 7.17 8.42 9.91
C ASP A 40 6.06 7.65 9.18
N LEU A 41 6.38 7.08 8.02
CA LEU A 41 5.48 6.14 7.35
C LEU A 41 5.82 4.73 7.84
N LEU A 42 4.89 4.10 8.57
CA LEU A 42 5.07 2.77 9.12
C LEU A 42 4.51 1.71 8.18
N LEU A 43 5.29 0.66 7.92
CA LEU A 43 4.86 -0.53 7.21
C LEU A 43 5.19 -1.77 8.06
N PRO A 44 4.32 -2.15 9.01
CA PRO A 44 4.53 -3.34 9.83
C PRO A 44 4.61 -4.61 8.98
N ASP A 45 5.28 -5.64 9.50
CA ASP A 45 5.46 -6.90 8.79
C ASP A 45 4.15 -7.56 8.38
N VAL A 46 3.11 -7.48 9.23
CA VAL A 46 1.77 -8.01 8.91
C VAL A 46 1.18 -7.35 7.66
N ILE A 47 1.29 -6.02 7.55
CA ILE A 47 0.78 -5.25 6.40
C ILE A 47 1.59 -5.59 5.15
N LYS A 48 2.92 -5.66 5.27
CA LYS A 48 3.81 -6.07 4.19
C LYS A 48 3.44 -7.46 3.64
N ASN A 49 3.25 -8.44 4.54
CA ASN A 49 2.94 -9.81 4.17
C ASN A 49 1.57 -9.92 3.48
N GLU A 50 0.59 -9.13 3.90
CA GLU A 50 -0.73 -9.10 3.28
C GLU A 50 -0.68 -8.47 1.87
N ILE A 51 0.02 -7.35 1.70
CA ILE A 51 0.25 -6.74 0.38
C ILE A 51 0.94 -7.73 -0.56
N GLN A 52 1.96 -8.45 -0.07
CA GLN A 52 2.65 -9.48 -0.85
C GLN A 52 1.69 -10.60 -1.29
N SER A 53 0.90 -11.13 -0.35
CA SER A 53 -0.12 -12.16 -0.64
C SER A 53 -1.13 -11.69 -1.69
N HIS A 54 -1.55 -10.42 -1.64
CA HIS A 54 -2.50 -9.85 -2.59
C HIS A 54 -1.89 -9.67 -3.98
N LEU A 55 -0.62 -9.26 -4.05
CA LEU A 55 0.15 -9.19 -5.30
C LEU A 55 0.28 -10.57 -5.95
N GLU A 56 0.68 -11.58 -5.18
CA GLU A 56 0.84 -12.95 -5.67
C GLU A 56 -0.48 -13.52 -6.21
N LYS A 57 -1.59 -13.34 -5.48
CA LYS A 57 -2.93 -13.75 -5.93
C LYS A 57 -3.31 -13.08 -7.25
N LYS A 58 -3.08 -11.76 -7.36
CA LYS A 58 -3.41 -10.99 -8.57
C LYS A 58 -2.58 -11.42 -9.78
N LEU A 59 -1.31 -11.75 -9.60
CA LEU A 59 -0.45 -12.27 -10.66
C LEU A 59 -0.86 -13.69 -11.08
N GLY A 60 -1.12 -14.58 -10.11
CA GLY A 60 -1.58 -15.95 -10.39
C GLY A 60 -2.93 -15.99 -11.11
N PHE A 61 -3.85 -15.10 -10.74
CA PHE A 61 -5.14 -14.96 -11.42
C PHE A 61 -4.98 -14.51 -12.88
N GLN A 62 -4.14 -13.49 -13.13
CA GLN A 62 -3.84 -13.04 -14.50
C GLN A 62 -3.19 -14.14 -15.35
N ALA A 63 -2.25 -14.90 -14.78
CA ALA A 63 -1.63 -16.03 -15.47
C ALA A 63 -2.63 -17.13 -15.83
N THR A 64 -3.64 -17.35 -14.98
CA THR A 64 -4.70 -18.34 -15.23
C THR A 64 -5.66 -17.89 -16.33
N LEU A 65 -5.99 -16.60 -16.39
CA LEU A 65 -6.84 -16.03 -17.44
C LEU A 65 -6.17 -16.06 -18.82
N LEU A 66 -4.85 -15.81 -18.87
CA LEU A 66 -4.08 -15.86 -20.12
C LEU A 66 -3.96 -17.28 -20.70
N LYS A 67 -4.00 -18.32 -19.84
CA LYS A 67 -3.96 -19.73 -20.28
C LYS A 67 -5.30 -20.27 -20.78
N LYS A 68 -6.40 -19.53 -20.63
CA LYS A 68 -7.76 -19.93 -21.02
C LYS A 68 -8.25 -19.29 -22.32
N GLN A 69 -7.39 -18.56 -23.05
CA GLN A 69 -7.66 -18.00 -24.37
C GLN A 69 -6.99 -18.83 -25.46
#